data_AF-A2BMT0-F1
#
_entry.id   AF-A2BMT0-F1
#
_cell.length_a   1.000
_cell.length_b   1.000
_cell.length_c   1.000
_cell.angle_alpha   90.00
_cell.angle_beta   90.00
_cell.angle_gamma   90.00
#
_symmetry.space_group_name_H-M   'P 1'
#
loop_
_entity.id
_entity.type
_entity.pdbx_description
1 polymer ?
#
loop_
_entity_poly.entity_id
_entity_poly.type
_entity_poly.pdbx_seq_one_letter_code
_entity_poly.pdbx_strand_id
1 'polypeptide(L)'
;MGRGGGERGARRRPMFATGEIVGDYEPLYLYWQEAGGRAEEAVLSGGDFEVLRRLVEEEGVSRLDEVLERLASHFASRIDARAARKALEKYYGVEVSEEEAARRIAGILAGWLVEAAGELGMYRLRKRWEKG
;
A
#
# COMPACT_ATOMS: atom_id res chain seq x y z
N MET A 1 9.44 -3.58 -40.44
CA MET A 1 8.85 -2.36 -39.84
C MET A 1 8.32 -2.74 -38.47
N GLY A 2 9.10 -2.50 -37.41
CA GLY A 2 8.66 -2.73 -36.03
C GLY A 2 7.68 -1.63 -35.63
N ARG A 3 6.44 -1.99 -35.29
CA ARG A 3 5.50 -1.06 -34.67
C ARG A 3 5.77 -1.06 -33.17
N GLY A 4 6.12 0.10 -32.65
CA GLY A 4 6.40 0.33 -31.24
C GLY A 4 5.21 -0.05 -30.37
N GLY A 5 5.43 -1.01 -29.49
CA GLY A 5 4.69 -1.07 -28.24
C GLY A 5 5.14 0.13 -27.42
N GLY A 6 4.26 1.11 -27.25
CA GLY A 6 4.43 2.13 -26.24
C GLY A 6 4.38 1.45 -24.88
N GLU A 7 5.53 1.02 -24.37
CA GLU A 7 5.70 0.81 -22.95
C GLU A 7 5.44 2.16 -22.29
N ARG A 8 4.22 2.35 -21.78
CA ARG A 8 3.99 3.32 -20.70
C ARG A 8 5.06 2.99 -19.68
N GLY A 9 6.10 3.83 -19.57
CA GLY A 9 7.28 3.56 -18.75
C GLY A 9 6.82 2.99 -17.42
N ALA A 10 7.16 1.73 -17.16
CA ALA A 10 6.54 0.98 -16.08
C ALA A 10 6.76 1.77 -14.79
N ARG A 11 5.67 2.33 -14.23
CA ARG A 11 5.73 3.04 -12.95
C ARG A 11 6.33 2.08 -11.95
N ARG A 12 7.36 2.53 -11.23
CA ARG A 12 8.11 1.70 -10.28
C ARG A 12 7.14 1.12 -9.25
N ARG A 13 7.20 -0.19 -9.02
CA ARG A 13 6.31 -0.92 -8.11
C ARG A 13 7.13 -1.82 -7.20
N PRO A 14 6.72 -1.97 -5.92
CA PRO A 14 7.36 -2.91 -5.02
C PRO A 14 7.03 -4.36 -5.41
N MET A 15 7.73 -5.31 -4.81
CA MET A 15 7.57 -6.74 -5.15
C MET A 15 6.11 -7.18 -4.94
N PHE A 16 5.59 -7.97 -5.88
CA PHE A 16 4.21 -8.48 -5.92
C PHE A 16 3.10 -7.41 -6.00
N ALA A 17 3.43 -6.14 -6.21
CA ALA A 17 2.43 -5.11 -6.47
C ALA A 17 1.92 -5.18 -7.92
N THR A 18 0.59 -5.21 -8.08
CA THR A 18 -0.10 -5.25 -9.38
C THR A 18 -0.49 -3.86 -9.85
N GLY A 19 -0.63 -2.91 -8.92
CA GLY A 19 -1.15 -1.57 -9.16
C GLY A 19 -2.66 -1.52 -9.46
N GLU A 20 -3.40 -2.59 -9.14
CA GLU A 20 -4.86 -2.64 -9.27
C GLU A 20 -5.57 -1.88 -8.14
N ILE A 21 -4.97 -1.83 -6.95
CA ILE A 21 -5.47 -1.12 -5.77
C ILE A 21 -4.69 0.19 -5.60
N VAL A 22 -3.37 0.15 -5.73
CA VAL A 22 -2.49 1.31 -5.60
C VAL A 22 -1.99 1.72 -6.99
N GLY A 23 -2.63 2.74 -7.58
CA GLY A 23 -2.26 3.22 -8.92
C GLY A 23 -0.89 3.93 -9.00
N ASP A 24 -0.37 4.40 -7.86
CA ASP A 24 0.92 5.09 -7.78
C ASP A 24 1.65 4.81 -6.46
N TYR A 25 2.88 4.30 -6.58
CA TYR A 25 3.75 3.95 -5.46
C TYR A 25 4.87 4.97 -5.21
N GLU A 26 5.00 6.01 -6.05
CA GLU A 26 6.03 7.05 -5.88
C GLU A 26 6.02 7.69 -4.47
N PRO A 27 4.87 8.00 -3.86
CA PRO A 27 4.85 8.52 -2.48
C PRO A 27 5.49 7.59 -1.45
N LEU A 28 5.32 6.26 -1.60
CA LEU A 28 5.90 5.27 -0.69
C LEU A 28 7.43 5.20 -0.85
N TYR A 29 7.94 5.29 -2.08
CA TYR A 29 9.38 5.32 -2.32
C TYR A 29 10.03 6.58 -1.73
N LEU A 30 9.40 7.75 -1.92
CA LEU A 30 9.85 9.00 -1.32
C LEU A 30 9.86 8.89 0.20
N TYR A 31 8.81 8.30 0.79
CA TYR A 31 8.76 8.06 2.22
C TYR A 31 9.93 7.20 2.72
N TRP A 32 10.26 6.10 2.05
CA TRP A 32 11.41 5.29 2.45
C TRP A 32 12.73 6.06 2.37
N GLN A 33 12.89 6.98 1.42
CA GLN A 33 14.08 7.85 1.40
C GLN A 33 14.12 8.80 2.59
N GLU A 34 12.97 9.38 2.99
CA GLU A 34 12.89 10.31 4.11
C GLU A 34 13.02 9.61 5.47
N ALA A 35 12.50 8.38 5.61
CA ALA A 35 12.48 7.62 6.85
C ALA A 35 13.86 7.04 7.22
N GLY A 36 14.77 6.89 6.25
CA GLY A 36 16.11 6.36 6.48
C GLY A 36 16.06 4.95 7.10
N GLY A 37 16.75 4.74 8.22
CA GLY A 37 16.77 3.44 8.92
C GLY A 37 15.41 2.95 9.43
N ARG A 38 14.43 3.85 9.60
CA ARG A 38 13.05 3.47 9.98
C ARG A 38 12.22 2.98 8.80
N ALA A 39 12.73 3.07 7.57
CA ALA A 39 12.02 2.60 6.38
C ALA A 39 11.68 1.10 6.47
N GLU A 40 12.52 0.30 7.15
CA GLU A 40 12.31 -1.14 7.35
C GLU A 40 11.03 -1.45 8.14
N GLU A 41 10.61 -0.57 9.06
CA GLU A 41 9.36 -0.70 9.83
C GLU A 41 8.11 -0.53 8.93
N ALA A 42 8.29 0.06 7.75
CA ALA A 42 7.26 0.35 6.77
C ALA A 42 7.43 -0.47 5.49
N VAL A 43 7.86 -1.71 5.66
CA VAL A 43 7.83 -2.78 4.65
C VAL A 43 6.84 -3.85 5.13
N LEU A 44 6.23 -4.58 4.21
CA LEU A 44 5.36 -5.69 4.57
C LEU A 44 6.16 -6.78 5.29
N SER A 45 5.65 -7.21 6.44
CA SER A 45 6.17 -8.34 7.20
C SER A 45 5.24 -9.55 7.08
N GLY A 46 5.75 -10.75 7.39
CA GLY A 46 4.91 -11.96 7.46
C GLY A 46 3.72 -11.81 8.44
N GLY A 47 3.91 -11.06 9.53
CA GLY A 47 2.85 -10.77 10.50
C GLY A 47 1.70 -9.94 9.91
N ASP A 48 1.97 -9.11 8.90
CA ASP A 48 0.92 -8.32 8.25
C ASP A 48 0.00 -9.20 7.39
N PHE A 49 0.56 -10.23 6.74
CA PHE A 49 -0.23 -11.22 6.03
C PHE A 49 -1.12 -12.04 6.99
N GLU A 50 -0.64 -12.36 8.19
CA GLU A 50 -1.49 -13.02 9.20
C GLU A 50 -2.61 -12.11 9.70
N VAL A 51 -2.38 -10.79 9.83
CA VAL A 51 -3.44 -9.83 10.17
C VAL A 51 -4.50 -9.79 9.07
N LEU A 52 -4.10 -9.69 7.80
CA LEU A 52 -5.04 -9.74 6.68
C LEU A 52 -5.80 -11.08 6.66
N ARG A 53 -5.11 -12.19 6.88
CA ARG A 53 -5.73 -13.51 6.94
C ARG A 53 -6.81 -13.58 8.02
N ARG A 54 -6.50 -13.13 9.24
CA ARG A 54 -7.43 -13.09 10.36
C ARG A 54 -8.67 -12.23 10.05
N LEU A 55 -8.47 -11.05 9.47
CA LEU A 55 -9.58 -10.17 9.08
C LEU A 55 -10.55 -10.87 8.11
N VAL A 56 -10.02 -11.59 7.12
CA VAL A 56 -10.84 -12.21 6.06
C VAL A 56 -11.42 -13.55 6.49
N GLU A 57 -10.64 -14.41 7.16
CA GLU A 57 -11.01 -15.79 7.47
C GLU A 57 -11.72 -15.92 8.82
N GLU A 58 -11.26 -15.22 9.86
CA GLU A 58 -11.80 -15.36 11.22
C GLU A 58 -12.89 -14.32 11.50
N GLU A 59 -12.64 -13.05 11.14
CA GLU A 59 -13.58 -11.96 11.38
C GLU A 59 -14.62 -11.82 10.25
N GLY A 60 -14.40 -12.50 9.12
CA GLY A 60 -15.34 -12.54 8.01
C GLY A 60 -15.45 -11.22 7.23
N VAL A 61 -14.48 -10.31 7.37
CA VAL A 61 -14.50 -9.02 6.66
C VAL A 61 -14.48 -9.28 5.16
N SER A 62 -15.47 -8.69 4.48
CA SER A 62 -15.80 -9.01 3.09
C SER A 62 -15.88 -7.81 2.16
N ARG A 63 -15.64 -6.61 2.71
CA ARG A 63 -15.70 -5.27 2.07
C ARG A 63 -14.29 -4.67 1.94
N LEU A 64 -13.91 -4.18 0.74
CA LEU A 64 -12.49 -3.92 0.40
C LEU A 64 -12.06 -2.64 1.09
N ASP A 65 -12.94 -1.66 1.03
CA ASP A 65 -12.91 -0.44 1.82
C ASP A 65 -12.68 -0.76 3.31
N GLU A 66 -13.43 -1.70 3.88
CA GLU A 66 -13.27 -2.07 5.30
C GLU A 66 -11.93 -2.77 5.58
N VAL A 67 -11.50 -3.69 4.71
CA VAL A 67 -10.18 -4.34 4.84
C VAL A 67 -9.06 -3.31 4.78
N LEU A 68 -9.10 -2.41 3.80
CA LEU A 68 -8.10 -1.37 3.62
C LEU A 68 -8.06 -0.40 4.81
N GLU A 69 -9.21 0.02 5.33
CA GLU A 69 -9.30 0.91 6.49
C GLU A 69 -8.69 0.27 7.74
N ARG A 70 -9.01 -1.01 8.01
CA ARG A 70 -8.47 -1.74 9.17
C ARG A 70 -6.97 -1.97 9.05
N LEU A 71 -6.49 -2.34 7.86
CA LEU A 71 -5.06 -2.50 7.60
C LEU A 71 -4.32 -1.16 7.70
N ALA A 72 -4.87 -0.07 7.16
CA ALA A 72 -4.27 1.24 7.27
C ALA A 72 -4.16 1.68 8.73
N SER A 73 -5.18 1.40 9.55
CA SER A 73 -5.15 1.65 10.99
C SER A 73 -4.06 0.83 11.70
N HIS A 74 -3.88 -0.43 11.29
CA HIS A 74 -2.79 -1.29 11.78
C HIS A 74 -1.40 -0.75 11.41
N PHE A 75 -1.22 -0.24 10.20
CA PHE A 75 0.05 0.34 9.74
C PHE A 75 0.35 1.72 10.30
N ALA A 76 -0.65 2.53 10.61
CA ALA A 76 -0.48 3.94 11.03
C ALA A 76 0.50 4.11 12.20
N SER A 77 0.53 3.16 13.14
CA SER A 77 1.42 3.19 14.30
C SER A 77 2.91 3.02 13.96
N ARG A 78 3.23 2.49 12.78
CA ARG A 78 4.61 2.25 12.29
C ARG A 78 5.13 3.38 11.41
N ILE A 79 4.25 4.31 11.01
CA ILE A 79 4.63 5.38 10.10
C ILE A 79 5.30 6.50 10.89
N ASP A 80 6.51 6.88 10.46
CA ASP A 80 7.11 8.12 10.90
C ASP A 80 6.38 9.30 10.24
N ALA A 81 5.49 9.95 11.01
CA ALA A 81 4.61 10.98 10.48
C ALA A 81 5.36 12.18 9.90
N ARG A 82 6.55 12.50 10.44
CA ARG A 82 7.40 13.58 9.95
C ARG A 82 8.04 13.22 8.60
N ALA A 83 8.52 11.99 8.45
CA ALA A 83 9.03 11.50 7.17
C ALA A 83 7.91 11.40 6.11
N ALA A 84 6.74 10.92 6.50
CA ALA A 84 5.56 10.85 5.63
C ALA A 84 5.17 12.23 5.11
N ARG A 85 5.11 13.23 6.00
CA ARG A 85 4.86 14.61 5.62
C ARG A 85 5.85 15.11 4.57
N LYS A 86 7.15 14.99 4.82
CA LYS A 86 8.19 15.44 3.87
C LYS A 86 8.07 14.76 2.50
N ALA A 87 7.78 13.46 2.49
CA ALA A 87 7.62 12.72 1.25
C ALA A 87 6.41 13.20 0.44
N LEU A 88 5.27 13.43 1.11
CA LEU A 88 4.06 13.89 0.44
C LEU A 88 4.13 15.36 0.00
N GLU A 89 4.78 16.23 0.78
CA GLU A 89 5.03 17.61 0.36
C GLU A 89 5.91 17.66 -0.89
N LYS A 90 6.93 16.80 -0.97
CA LYS A 90 7.76 16.64 -2.18
C LYS A 90 6.97 16.12 -3.37
N TYR A 91 6.04 15.19 -3.14
CA TYR A 91 5.25 14.56 -4.19
C TYR A 91 4.15 15.48 -4.73
N TYR A 92 3.38 16.12 -3.86
CA TYR A 92 2.24 16.97 -4.25
C TYR A 92 2.63 18.43 -4.49
N GLY A 93 3.77 18.90 -3.97
CA GLY A 93 4.19 20.30 -4.04
C GLY A 93 3.38 21.25 -3.14
N VAL A 94 2.63 20.72 -2.17
CA VAL A 94 1.80 21.48 -1.21
C VAL A 94 1.98 20.95 0.21
N GLU A 95 1.72 21.79 1.21
CA GLU A 95 1.77 21.39 2.62
C GLU A 95 0.69 20.34 2.96
N VAL A 96 1.08 19.38 3.80
CA VAL A 96 0.19 18.32 4.30
C VAL A 96 0.44 18.15 5.80
N SER A 97 -0.60 17.90 6.60
CA SER A 97 -0.43 17.62 8.02
C SER A 97 0.24 16.26 8.24
N GLU A 98 0.97 16.10 9.34
CA GLU A 98 1.64 14.84 9.69
C GLU A 98 0.64 13.69 9.83
N GLU A 99 -0.53 13.94 10.43
CA GLU A 99 -1.60 12.94 10.57
C GLU A 99 -2.13 12.47 9.21
N GLU A 100 -2.44 13.41 8.31
CA GLU A 100 -2.93 13.08 6.98
C GLU A 100 -1.85 12.33 6.17
N ALA A 101 -0.60 12.75 6.32
CA ALA A 101 0.49 12.11 5.62
C ALA A 101 0.73 10.68 6.09
N ALA A 102 0.69 10.44 7.41
CA ALA A 102 0.80 9.12 7.98
C ALA A 102 -0.31 8.19 7.49
N ARG A 103 -1.57 8.67 7.50
CA ARG A 103 -2.72 7.91 6.99
C ARG A 103 -2.57 7.53 5.51
N ARG A 104 -2.10 8.46 4.68
CA ARG A 104 -1.90 8.21 3.24
C ARG A 104 -0.85 7.14 2.98
N ILE A 105 0.30 7.21 3.65
CA ILE A 105 1.34 6.17 3.51
C ILE A 105 0.84 4.83 4.03
N ALA A 106 0.13 4.81 5.17
CA ALA A 106 -0.46 3.59 5.71
C ALA A 106 -1.50 2.96 4.75
N GLY A 107 -2.31 3.79 4.07
CA GLY A 107 -3.24 3.34 3.04
C GLY A 107 -2.54 2.72 1.83
N ILE A 108 -1.40 3.27 1.42
CA ILE A 108 -0.59 2.67 0.35
C ILE A 108 -0.04 1.31 0.78
N LEU A 109 0.45 1.16 2.02
CA LEU A 109 0.89 -0.13 2.55
C LEU A 109 -0.25 -1.15 2.63
N ALA A 110 -1.43 -0.73 3.05
CA ALA A 110 -2.62 -1.57 3.09
C ALA A 110 -2.98 -2.11 1.69
N GLY A 111 -3.00 -1.22 0.69
CA GLY A 111 -3.25 -1.62 -0.70
C GLY A 111 -2.16 -2.56 -1.23
N TRP A 112 -0.90 -2.28 -0.95
CA TRP A 112 0.22 -3.15 -1.33
C TRP A 112 0.07 -4.56 -0.74
N LEU A 113 -0.30 -4.67 0.54
CA LEU A 113 -0.49 -5.97 1.20
C LEU A 113 -1.56 -6.81 0.50
N VAL A 114 -2.69 -6.19 0.15
CA VAL A 114 -3.79 -6.88 -0.52
C VAL A 114 -3.38 -7.34 -1.93
N GLU A 115 -2.69 -6.49 -2.69
CA GLU A 115 -2.14 -6.87 -4.00
C GLU A 115 -1.16 -8.04 -3.88
N ALA A 116 -0.17 -7.92 -2.98
CA ALA A 116 0.87 -8.92 -2.79
C ALA A 116 0.29 -10.27 -2.37
N ALA A 117 -0.68 -10.28 -1.46
CA ALA A 117 -1.29 -11.52 -1.02
C ALA A 117 -2.18 -12.18 -2.09
N GLY A 118 -2.79 -11.37 -2.97
CA GLY A 118 -3.48 -11.85 -4.16
C GLY A 118 -2.53 -12.55 -5.13
N GLU A 119 -1.37 -11.95 -5.41
CA GLU A 119 -0.35 -12.53 -6.30
C GLU A 119 0.32 -13.78 -5.71
N LEU A 120 0.50 -13.83 -4.40
CA LEU A 120 1.03 -15.01 -3.68
C LEU A 120 0.00 -16.15 -3.56
N GLY A 121 -1.23 -15.96 -4.04
CA GLY A 121 -2.29 -16.97 -3.98
C GLY A 121 -2.76 -17.30 -2.56
N MET A 122 -2.43 -16.46 -1.57
CA MET A 122 -2.82 -16.67 -0.17
C MET A 122 -4.33 -16.61 0.01
N TYR A 123 -5.02 -15.92 -0.90
CA TYR A 123 -6.47 -15.84 -0.88
C TYR A 123 -7.04 -15.93 -2.29
N ARG A 124 -8.19 -16.61 -2.42
CA ARG A 124 -9.04 -16.52 -3.61
C ARG A 124 -9.83 -15.19 -3.63
N LEU A 125 -9.19 -14.08 -3.25
CA LEU A 125 -9.78 -12.72 -3.16
C LEU A 125 -10.32 -12.23 -4.52
N ARG A 126 -9.79 -12.76 -5.63
CA ARG A 126 -10.15 -12.39 -7.01
C ARG A 126 -11.63 -12.53 -7.42
N LYS A 127 -12.56 -12.97 -6.56
CA LYS A 127 -13.98 -13.13 -6.94
C LYS A 127 -15.02 -12.43 -6.07
N ARG A 128 -14.64 -11.84 -4.93
CA ARG A 128 -15.65 -11.26 -4.00
C ARG A 128 -15.85 -9.75 -4.17
N TRP A 129 -14.88 -9.04 -4.74
CA TRP A 129 -14.86 -7.57 -4.80
C TRP A 129 -15.56 -6.94 -6.00
N GLU A 130 -15.76 -7.69 -7.10
CA GLU A 130 -16.40 -7.20 -8.32
C GLU A 130 -17.95 -7.21 -8.27
N LYS A 131 -18.56 -7.52 -7.11
CA LYS A 131 -20.02 -7.58 -6.95
C LYS A 131 -20.54 -6.74 -5.79
N GLY A 132 -20.01 -5.53 -5.64
CA GLY A 132 -20.59 -4.47 -4.80
C GLY A 132 -21.32 -3.46 -5.66
#